data_AF-A0A7C4UYG7-F1
#
_entry.id   AF-A0A7C4UYG7-F1
#
_cell.length_a   1.000
_cell.length_b   1.000
_cell.length_c   1.000
_cell.angle_alpha   90.00
_cell.angle_beta   90.00
_cell.angle_gamma   90.00
#
_symmetry.space_group_name_H-M   'P 1'
#
loop_
_entity.id
_entity.type
_entity.pdbx_description
1 polymer ?
#
loop_
_entity_poly.entity_id
_entity_poly.type
_entity_poly.pdbx_seq_one_letter_code
_entity_poly.pdbx_strand_id
1 'polypeptide(L)'
;MPVRSVKSRLLAVALCAVISLGLVFGSAGCGRIQNAAQQAKSMNDLKLIGIWYHNYHEATNKGPEKAEDLKGYAGEDPKVFQALVDGKFVFIYGVKLADMTAGMSKTVLAYEAEAPTKGGAVLFGDGSVRRLSAQEFQGATKAQKAAR
;
A
#
# COMPACT_ATOMS: atom_id res chain seq x y z
N MET A 1 -27.55 6.63 -74.65
CA MET A 1 -27.07 6.22 -73.30
C MET A 1 -26.10 7.29 -72.80
N PRO A 2 -26.49 8.14 -71.82
CA PRO A 2 -25.67 9.27 -71.39
C PRO A 2 -24.66 8.89 -70.28
N VAL A 3 -23.49 9.50 -70.36
CA VAL A 3 -22.31 9.34 -69.50
C VAL A 3 -22.45 10.22 -68.24
N ARG A 4 -22.27 9.68 -67.02
CA ARG A 4 -22.35 10.43 -65.76
C ARG A 4 -20.96 10.74 -65.16
N SER A 5 -20.55 11.98 -65.44
CA SER A 5 -19.94 13.01 -64.57
C SER A 5 -18.94 12.63 -63.46
N VAL A 6 -17.72 13.14 -63.66
CA VAL A 6 -16.52 13.14 -62.84
C VAL A 6 -16.53 14.35 -61.89
N LYS A 7 -17.09 14.29 -60.67
CA LYS A 7 -16.96 15.38 -59.65
C LYS A 7 -17.13 14.91 -58.18
N SER A 8 -16.32 13.96 -57.70
CA SER A 8 -16.36 13.60 -56.26
C SER A 8 -15.02 13.10 -55.72
N ARG A 9 -13.91 13.77 -56.08
CA ARG A 9 -12.57 13.39 -55.60
C ARG A 9 -11.72 14.54 -55.05
N LEU A 10 -12.30 15.71 -54.80
CA LEU A 10 -11.52 16.91 -54.44
C LEU A 10 -11.81 17.50 -53.06
N LEU A 11 -12.60 16.84 -52.21
CA LEU A 11 -12.89 17.33 -50.85
C LEU A 11 -12.25 16.51 -49.72
N ALA A 12 -11.54 15.42 -50.01
CA ALA A 12 -11.11 14.48 -48.98
C ALA A 12 -9.68 14.67 -48.43
N VAL A 13 -8.90 15.64 -48.94
CA VAL A 13 -7.44 15.68 -48.66
C VAL A 13 -7.01 16.87 -47.78
N ALA A 14 -7.88 17.85 -47.53
CA ALA A 14 -7.51 19.04 -46.74
C ALA A 14 -7.84 18.95 -45.23
N LEU A 15 -8.30 17.79 -44.73
CA LEU A 15 -8.78 17.62 -43.35
C LEU A 15 -7.95 16.61 -42.52
N CYS A 16 -6.68 16.39 -42.86
CA CYS A 16 -5.83 15.44 -42.12
C CYS A 16 -4.49 16.01 -41.61
N ALA A 17 -4.14 17.26 -41.93
CA ALA A 17 -2.78 17.77 -41.67
C ALA A 17 -2.64 18.74 -40.48
N VAL A 18 -3.71 19.11 -39.78
CA VAL A 18 -3.66 20.17 -38.74
C VAL A 18 -4.02 19.67 -37.32
N ILE A 19 -4.50 18.43 -37.16
CA ILE A 19 -4.89 17.88 -35.84
C ILE A 19 -3.81 16.94 -35.25
N SER A 20 -2.66 16.80 -35.92
CA SER A 20 -1.56 15.95 -35.46
C SER A 20 -0.61 16.64 -34.46
N LEU A 21 -0.74 17.96 -34.24
CA LEU A 21 0.20 18.75 -33.45
C LEU A 21 -0.37 19.30 -32.12
N GLY A 22 -1.53 18.79 -31.69
CA GLY A 22 -2.21 19.23 -30.46
C GLY A 22 -2.17 18.24 -29.28
N LEU A 23 -1.54 17.07 -29.42
CA LEU A 23 -1.64 15.97 -28.46
C LEU A 23 -0.35 15.71 -27.65
N VAL A 24 0.40 16.76 -27.28
CA VAL A 24 1.65 16.63 -26.48
C VAL A 24 1.61 17.46 -25.18
N PHE A 25 0.44 17.89 -24.71
CA PHE A 25 0.28 18.59 -23.44
C PHE A 25 -0.83 17.95 -22.60
N GLY A 26 -0.55 16.84 -21.91
CA GLY A 26 -1.57 16.19 -21.08
C GLY A 26 -1.11 15.12 -20.08
N SER A 27 0.19 14.85 -19.92
CA SER A 27 0.70 13.76 -19.09
C SER A 27 1.37 14.21 -17.79
N ALA A 28 0.88 15.27 -17.13
CA ALA A 28 1.41 15.71 -15.82
C ALA A 28 0.46 15.43 -14.62
N GLY A 29 -0.75 14.90 -14.86
CA GLY A 29 -1.79 14.78 -13.82
C GLY A 29 -1.99 13.39 -13.18
N CYS A 30 -1.76 12.30 -13.93
CA CYS A 30 -2.14 10.94 -13.46
C CYS A 30 -1.24 10.37 -12.34
N GLY A 31 0.02 10.78 -12.25
CA GLY A 31 0.97 10.19 -11.29
C GLY A 31 0.63 10.48 -9.82
N ARG A 32 -0.03 11.60 -9.52
CA ARG A 32 -0.38 11.97 -8.13
C ARG A 32 -1.57 11.17 -7.60
N ILE A 33 -2.56 10.92 -8.45
CA ILE A 33 -3.77 10.16 -8.08
C ILE A 33 -3.43 8.68 -7.84
N GLN A 34 -2.60 8.09 -8.71
CA GLN A 34 -2.16 6.70 -8.55
C GLN A 34 -1.34 6.51 -7.27
N ASN A 35 -0.48 7.46 -6.93
CA ASN A 35 0.29 7.42 -5.67
C ASN A 35 -0.61 7.53 -4.43
N ALA A 36 -1.60 8.41 -4.43
CA ALA A 36 -2.55 8.53 -3.32
C ALA A 36 -3.37 7.25 -3.12
N ALA A 37 -3.84 6.63 -4.21
CA ALA A 37 -4.55 5.36 -4.16
C ALA A 37 -3.67 4.22 -3.63
N GLN A 38 -2.41 4.15 -4.05
CA GLN A 38 -1.47 3.14 -3.57
C GLN A 38 -1.12 3.31 -2.08
N GLN A 39 -1.02 4.56 -1.61
CA GLN A 39 -0.79 4.87 -0.19
C GLN A 39 -2.00 4.48 0.66
N ALA A 40 -3.21 4.87 0.23
CA ALA A 40 -4.44 4.50 0.92
C ALA A 40 -4.60 2.97 1.00
N LYS A 41 -4.28 2.27 -0.09
CA LYS A 41 -4.28 0.81 -0.10
C LYS A 41 -3.30 0.23 0.93
N SER A 42 -2.06 0.73 0.96
CA SER A 42 -1.04 0.20 1.88
C SER A 42 -1.40 0.45 3.35
N MET A 43 -2.07 1.58 3.64
CA MET A 43 -2.62 1.84 4.97
C MET A 43 -3.75 0.88 5.35
N ASN A 44 -4.65 0.57 4.41
CA ASN A 44 -5.72 -0.40 4.63
C ASN A 44 -5.17 -1.81 4.83
N ASP A 45 -4.20 -2.22 4.00
CA ASP A 45 -3.52 -3.52 4.10
C ASP A 45 -2.86 -3.69 5.49
N LEU A 46 -2.14 -2.66 5.98
CA LEU A 46 -1.57 -2.68 7.34
C LEU A 46 -2.63 -2.70 8.44
N LYS A 47 -3.76 -2.03 8.24
CA LYS A 47 -4.86 -2.05 9.21
C LYS A 47 -5.44 -3.45 9.36
N LEU A 48 -5.60 -4.18 8.25
CA LEU A 48 -6.03 -5.57 8.25
C LEU A 48 -5.04 -6.45 9.01
N ILE A 49 -3.73 -6.28 8.77
CA ILE A 49 -2.68 -6.99 9.51
C ILE A 49 -2.79 -6.71 11.03
N GLY A 50 -3.05 -5.46 11.41
CA GLY A 50 -3.29 -5.08 12.81
C GLY A 50 -4.49 -5.80 13.41
N ILE A 51 -5.61 -5.87 12.70
CA ILE A 51 -6.81 -6.61 13.14
C ILE A 51 -6.47 -8.09 13.34
N TRP A 52 -5.75 -8.72 12.42
CA TRP A 52 -5.33 -10.12 12.57
C TRP A 52 -4.44 -10.35 13.79
N TYR A 53 -3.50 -9.44 14.03
CA TYR A 53 -2.65 -9.48 15.21
C TYR A 53 -3.47 -9.38 16.51
N HIS A 54 -4.40 -8.43 16.60
CA HIS A 54 -5.25 -8.29 17.78
C HIS A 54 -6.13 -9.52 17.99
N ASN A 55 -6.76 -10.05 16.93
CA ASN A 55 -7.56 -11.27 17.01
C ASN A 55 -6.73 -12.49 17.44
N TYR A 56 -5.50 -12.62 16.95
CA TYR A 56 -4.56 -13.66 17.37
C TYR A 56 -4.17 -13.50 18.84
N HIS A 57 -3.84 -12.28 19.26
CA HIS A 57 -3.48 -11.98 20.64
C HIS A 57 -4.64 -12.21 21.61
N GLU A 58 -5.87 -11.84 21.25
CA GLU A 58 -7.06 -12.11 22.07
C GLU A 58 -7.33 -13.61 22.23
N ALA A 59 -7.11 -14.39 21.17
CA ALA A 59 -7.32 -15.84 21.21
C ALA A 59 -6.23 -16.60 21.98
N THR A 60 -4.97 -16.16 21.89
CA THR A 60 -3.81 -16.93 22.38
C THR A 60 -3.06 -16.29 23.55
N ASN A 61 -3.35 -15.02 23.87
CA ASN A 61 -2.59 -14.16 24.78
C ASN A 61 -1.09 -14.08 24.43
N LYS A 62 -0.74 -14.28 23.15
CA LYS A 62 0.62 -14.26 22.64
C LYS A 62 0.69 -13.45 21.35
N GLY A 63 1.88 -12.94 21.03
CA GLY A 63 2.16 -12.41 19.69
C GLY A 63 2.40 -13.54 18.70
N PRO A 64 2.03 -13.37 17.41
CA PRO A 64 2.34 -14.35 16.37
C PRO A 64 3.86 -14.45 16.20
N GLU A 65 4.40 -15.66 16.13
CA GLU A 65 5.85 -15.89 15.98
C GLU A 65 6.30 -15.94 14.52
N LYS A 66 5.35 -16.19 13.61
CA LYS A 66 5.58 -16.29 12.17
C LYS A 66 4.34 -15.87 11.39
N ALA A 67 4.50 -15.63 10.09
CA ALA A 67 3.39 -15.22 9.22
C ALA A 67 2.26 -16.25 9.23
N GLU A 68 2.59 -17.55 9.26
CA GLU A 68 1.62 -18.64 9.19
C GLU A 68 0.61 -18.64 10.34
N ASP A 69 0.99 -18.09 11.50
CA ASP A 69 0.08 -17.96 12.66
C ASP A 69 -1.08 -17.01 12.35
N LEU A 70 -0.87 -16.03 11.47
CA LEU A 70 -1.89 -15.09 11.00
C LEU A 70 -2.71 -15.62 9.82
N LYS A 71 -2.30 -16.75 9.21
CA LYS A 71 -2.98 -17.32 8.03
C LYS A 71 -4.45 -17.67 8.31
N GLY A 72 -4.75 -18.15 9.51
CA GLY A 72 -6.12 -18.46 9.93
C GLY A 72 -7.01 -17.22 10.07
N TYR A 73 -6.42 -16.04 10.27
CA TYR A 73 -7.12 -14.77 10.43
C TYR A 73 -7.19 -13.97 9.13
N ALA A 74 -6.34 -14.28 8.16
CA ALA A 74 -6.30 -13.64 6.85
C ALA A 74 -7.45 -14.01 5.90
N GLY A 75 -8.45 -14.78 6.37
CA GLY A 75 -9.42 -15.49 5.54
C GLY A 75 -10.10 -14.69 4.42
N GLU A 76 -10.38 -13.40 4.65
CA GLU A 76 -11.06 -12.55 3.66
C GLU A 76 -10.11 -11.84 2.69
N ASP A 77 -8.81 -11.74 3.01
CA ASP A 77 -7.83 -10.98 2.24
C ASP A 77 -6.49 -11.74 2.05
N PRO A 78 -6.50 -12.86 1.29
CA PRO A 78 -5.28 -13.63 1.02
C PRO A 78 -4.21 -12.83 0.27
N LYS A 79 -4.61 -11.76 -0.45
CA LYS A 79 -3.68 -10.86 -1.13
C LYS A 79 -2.81 -10.05 -0.16
N VAL A 80 -3.39 -9.64 0.97
CA VAL A 80 -2.65 -8.89 2.00
C VAL A 80 -1.71 -9.81 2.76
N PHE A 81 -2.15 -11.05 3.01
CA PHE A 81 -1.29 -12.09 3.54
C PHE A 81 -0.10 -12.38 2.62
N GLN A 82 -0.35 -12.49 1.31
CA GLN A 82 0.73 -12.68 0.35
C GLN A 82 1.70 -11.49 0.36
N ALA A 83 1.21 -10.26 0.44
CA ALA A 83 2.07 -9.07 0.55
C ALA A 83 2.92 -9.06 1.84
N LEU A 84 2.42 -9.63 2.94
CA LEU A 84 3.19 -9.83 4.17
C LEU A 84 4.31 -10.86 3.94
N VAL A 85 3.99 -11.99 3.32
CA VAL A 85 4.96 -13.09 3.04
C VAL A 85 6.00 -12.67 2.00
N ASP A 86 5.58 -11.92 0.97
CA ASP A 86 6.45 -11.37 -0.07
C ASP A 86 7.41 -10.29 0.48
N GLY A 87 7.24 -9.89 1.75
CA GLY A 87 8.10 -8.91 2.42
C GLY A 87 7.79 -7.46 2.03
N LYS A 88 6.64 -7.19 1.39
CA LYS A 88 6.19 -5.82 1.14
C LYS A 88 5.91 -5.09 2.46
N PHE A 89 5.36 -5.81 3.44
CA PHE A 89 5.18 -5.34 4.80
C PHE A 89 6.10 -6.14 5.71
N VAL A 90 6.90 -5.43 6.49
CA VAL A 90 7.76 -6.02 7.53
C VAL A 90 6.98 -6.03 8.83
N PHE A 91 6.70 -7.22 9.34
CA PHE A 91 6.03 -7.42 10.62
C PHE A 91 7.03 -7.88 11.67
N ILE A 92 6.90 -7.33 12.88
CA ILE A 92 7.76 -7.68 14.00
C ILE A 92 7.08 -8.79 14.80
N TYR A 93 7.58 -10.01 14.62
CA TYR A 93 7.03 -11.20 15.25
C TYR A 93 7.47 -11.40 16.70
N GLY A 94 6.69 -12.20 17.43
CA GLY A 94 6.98 -12.64 18.79
C GLY A 94 6.82 -11.54 19.85
N VAL A 95 6.10 -10.47 19.54
CA VAL A 95 5.83 -9.36 20.47
C VAL A 95 4.38 -9.43 20.94
N LYS A 96 4.18 -9.46 22.26
CA LYS A 96 2.85 -9.34 22.88
C LYS A 96 2.57 -7.89 23.29
N LEU A 97 1.29 -7.55 23.47
CA LEU A 97 0.91 -6.20 23.91
C LEU A 97 1.55 -5.82 25.26
N ALA A 98 1.75 -6.80 26.15
CA ALA A 98 2.39 -6.58 27.44
C ALA A 98 3.89 -6.21 27.36
N ASP A 99 4.56 -6.49 26.23
CA ASP A 99 5.97 -6.11 26.04
C ASP A 99 6.13 -4.66 25.56
N MET A 100 5.03 -4.00 25.18
CA MET A 100 5.01 -2.64 24.66
C MET A 100 5.02 -1.59 25.77
N THR A 101 6.09 -1.57 26.56
CA THR A 101 6.23 -0.71 27.75
C THR A 101 6.30 0.79 27.42
N ALA A 102 6.73 1.13 26.20
CA ALA A 102 6.72 2.52 25.68
C ALA A 102 5.31 3.04 25.32
N GLY A 103 4.30 2.17 25.38
CA GLY A 103 2.91 2.45 25.01
C GLY A 103 2.56 1.91 23.63
N MET A 104 1.36 1.33 23.52
CA MET A 104 0.87 0.67 22.30
C MET A 104 0.84 1.62 21.08
N SER A 105 0.40 2.86 21.27
CA SER A 105 0.31 3.88 20.20
C SER A 105 1.65 4.49 19.76
N LYS A 106 2.74 4.20 20.47
CA LYS A 106 4.11 4.64 20.14
C LYS A 106 4.99 3.50 19.64
N THR A 107 4.55 2.27 19.84
CA THR A 107 5.30 1.06 19.50
C THR A 107 4.89 0.58 18.11
N VAL A 108 5.83 0.52 17.18
CA VAL A 108 5.62 0.05 15.80
C VAL A 108 5.57 -1.47 15.77
N LEU A 109 4.48 -2.05 15.28
CA LEU A 109 4.31 -3.49 15.10
C LEU A 109 4.67 -3.96 13.69
N ALA A 110 4.27 -3.19 12.68
CA ALA A 110 4.55 -3.51 11.28
C ALA A 110 4.74 -2.23 10.47
N TYR A 111 5.41 -2.33 9.33
CA TYR A 111 5.68 -1.18 8.48
C TYR A 111 5.89 -1.62 7.02
N GLU A 112 5.70 -0.70 6.09
CA GLU A 112 6.11 -0.94 4.70
C GLU A 112 7.62 -1.11 4.59
N ALA A 113 8.11 -2.05 3.78
CA ALA A 113 9.55 -2.27 3.62
C ALA A 113 10.33 -1.02 3.15
N GLU A 114 9.66 -0.10 2.46
CA GLU A 114 10.24 1.18 2.05
C GLU A 114 10.24 2.25 3.16
N ALA A 115 9.55 2.05 4.28
CA ALA A 115 9.45 3.01 5.38
C ALA A 115 10.81 3.46 5.95
N PRO A 116 11.83 2.60 6.13
CA PRO A 116 13.14 3.02 6.63
C PRO A 116 13.92 3.92 5.66
N THR A 117 13.62 3.89 4.35
CA THR A 117 14.40 4.60 3.32
C THR A 117 13.65 5.80 2.75
N LYS A 118 12.37 5.64 2.42
CA LYS A 118 11.52 6.67 1.79
C LYS A 118 10.43 7.20 2.73
N GLY A 119 10.22 6.56 3.87
CA GLY A 119 8.99 6.72 4.65
C GLY A 119 7.85 5.92 4.03
N GLY A 120 6.80 5.68 4.82
CA GLY A 120 5.73 4.76 4.44
C GLY A 120 4.68 4.64 5.53
N ALA A 121 3.67 3.80 5.28
CA ALA A 121 2.69 3.47 6.30
C ALA A 121 3.31 2.53 7.35
N VAL A 122 2.93 2.78 8.61
CA VAL A 122 3.45 2.14 9.81
C VAL A 122 2.27 1.82 10.71
N LEU A 123 2.17 0.55 11.10
CA LEU A 123 1.19 0.03 12.05
C LEU A 123 1.78 0.10 13.46
N PHE A 124 1.00 0.64 14.39
CA PHE A 124 1.32 0.70 15.81
C PHE A 124 0.60 -0.38 16.61
N GLY A 125 1.06 -0.60 17.85
CA GLY A 125 0.55 -1.59 18.80
C GLY A 125 -0.91 -1.42 19.20
N ASP A 126 -1.48 -0.23 19.00
CA ASP A 126 -2.90 0.06 19.24
C ASP A 126 -3.79 -0.23 18.02
N GLY A 127 -3.21 -0.76 16.93
CA GLY A 127 -3.90 -0.99 15.67
C GLY A 127 -4.03 0.26 14.80
N SER A 128 -3.48 1.40 15.24
CA SER A 128 -3.47 2.62 14.43
C SER A 128 -2.42 2.52 13.32
N VAL A 129 -2.78 2.99 12.13
CA VAL A 129 -1.84 3.08 11.01
C VAL A 129 -1.59 4.53 10.71
N ARG A 130 -0.32 4.94 10.73
CA ARG A 130 0.10 6.30 10.41
C ARG A 130 1.23 6.27 9.41
N ARG A 131 1.34 7.33 8.64
CA ARG A 131 2.45 7.49 7.73
C ARG A 131 3.58 8.23 8.45
N LEU A 132 4.78 7.67 8.38
CA LEU A 132 5.99 8.30 8.88
C LEU A 132 6.95 8.54 7.72
N SER A 133 7.69 9.65 7.77
CA SER A 133 8.90 9.83 6.99
C SER A 133 10.00 8.87 7.45
N ALA A 134 11.05 8.69 6.64
CA ALA A 134 12.19 7.86 7.03
C ALA A 134 12.85 8.31 8.34
N GLN A 135 12.93 9.63 8.55
CA GLN A 135 13.49 10.24 9.77
C GLN A 135 12.61 9.96 10.99
N GLU A 136 11.30 10.13 10.85
CA GLU A 136 10.35 9.81 11.92
C GLU A 136 10.34 8.31 12.25
N PHE A 137 10.47 7.45 11.22
CA PHE A 137 10.55 6.00 11.41
C PHE A 137 11.82 5.58 12.17
N GLN A 138 12.96 6.25 11.92
CA GLN A 138 14.20 6.00 12.66
C GLN A 138 14.08 6.37 14.15
N GLY A 139 13.30 7.39 14.47
CA GLY A 139 13.01 7.78 15.85
C GLY A 139 11.87 6.99 16.51
N ALA A 140 11.10 6.22 15.74
CA ALA A 140 9.97 5.46 16.26
C ALA A 140 10.43 4.26 17.10
N THR A 141 9.74 4.01 18.21
CA THR A 141 10.01 2.82 19.04
C THR A 141 9.49 1.60 18.31
N LYS A 142 10.40 0.73 17.86
CA LYS A 142 10.01 -0.55 17.24
C LYS A 142 9.60 -1.52 18.33
N ALA A 143 8.58 -2.32 18.05
CA ALA A 143 8.26 -3.48 18.85
C ALA A 143 9.52 -4.34 18.97
N GLN A 144 9.79 -4.83 20.17
CA GLN A 144 10.89 -5.75 20.42
C GLN A 144 10.34 -6.88 21.26
N LYS A 145 10.73 -8.11 20.91
CA LYS A 145 10.47 -9.26 21.77
C LYS A 145 11.20 -8.99 23.08
N ALA A 146 10.48 -9.00 24.20
CA ALA A 146 11.15 -8.93 25.49
C ALA A 146 12.10 -10.13 25.59
N ALA A 147 13.40 -9.86 25.68
CA ALA A 147 14.38 -10.88 26.00
C ALA A 147 14.08 -11.35 27.43
N ARG A 148 13.40 -12.49 27.55
CA ARG A 148 13.10 -13.12 28.83
C ARG A 148 13.53 -14.57 28.78
#